data_AF-A0A7C3M612-F1
#
_entry.id   AF-A0A7C3M612-F1
#
_cell.length_a   1.000
_cell.length_b   1.000
_cell.length_c   1.000
_cell.angle_alpha   90.00
_cell.angle_beta   90.00
_cell.angle_gamma   90.00
#
_symmetry.space_group_name_H-M   'P 1'
#
loop_
_entity.id
_entity.type
_entity.pdbx_description
1 polymer ?
#
loop_
_entity_poly.entity_id
_entity_poly.type
_entity_poly.pdbx_seq_one_letter_code
_entity_poly.pdbx_strand_id
1 'polypeptide(L)'
;MKEVNEIMNKAWRLGILIPAFNVAYLPMVKTIVDTLKEERTFGLVEVSRPDVEKFGAKSFASVAEEFYKYADLYYTRLHLDHIPVIDEDGNIVDWERLIKESLDLGYHSVMIDGSRLPLEENIACTKKVVEMAHPRNIPVEAELGAVFGHEKGPLPPYEELFNSKKGFTSIESAEIFVRETNVDWLSVAIGNIHGAISGVAKDQKKISAKLDIEHLKKLKEVTQRPLVLHGGSGIRIEYLRLAIENGITKINIGTEIRQAYEKGLKESDNDISFACKRVAYKIRELIDLYGIKNSVEKLYSS
;
A
#
# COMPACT_ATOMS: atom_id res chain seq x y z
N MET A 1 -20.37 4.05 12.58
CA MET A 1 -19.74 3.51 11.35
C MET A 1 -18.52 2.73 11.81
N LYS A 2 -18.17 1.58 11.21
CA LYS A 2 -17.00 0.82 11.70
C LYS A 2 -15.72 1.61 11.47
N GLU A 3 -14.85 1.60 12.47
CA GLU A 3 -13.53 2.22 12.38
C GLU A 3 -12.64 1.44 11.40
N VAL A 4 -11.69 2.12 10.75
CA VAL A 4 -10.77 1.49 9.79
C VAL A 4 -10.05 0.29 10.41
N ASN A 5 -9.58 0.44 11.65
CA ASN A 5 -8.85 -0.63 12.33
C ASN A 5 -9.73 -1.87 12.59
N GLU A 6 -11.02 -1.68 12.88
CA GLU A 6 -11.96 -2.79 13.06
C GLU A 6 -12.17 -3.56 11.75
N ILE A 7 -12.32 -2.83 10.64
CA ILE A 7 -12.49 -3.41 9.30
C ILE A 7 -11.25 -4.22 8.93
N MET A 8 -10.07 -3.65 9.11
CA MET A 8 -8.79 -4.29 8.79
C MET A 8 -8.52 -5.54 9.63
N ASN A 9 -8.77 -5.47 10.94
CA ASN A 9 -8.65 -6.64 11.82
C ASN A 9 -9.67 -7.74 11.46
N LYS A 10 -10.88 -7.38 11.06
CA LYS A 10 -11.86 -8.36 10.60
C LYS A 10 -11.46 -8.96 9.25
N ALA A 11 -10.96 -8.15 8.33
CA ALA A 11 -10.45 -8.60 7.04
C ALA A 11 -9.32 -9.62 7.22
N TRP A 12 -8.37 -9.34 8.11
CA TRP A 12 -7.28 -10.25 8.48
C TRP A 12 -7.78 -11.57 9.03
N ARG A 13 -8.74 -11.55 9.97
CA ARG A 13 -9.33 -12.79 10.54
C ARG A 13 -10.10 -13.62 9.51
N LEU A 14 -10.73 -12.97 8.54
CA LEU A 14 -11.52 -13.63 7.49
C LEU A 14 -10.72 -14.01 6.24
N GLY A 15 -9.43 -13.64 6.17
CA GLY A 15 -8.63 -13.84 4.95
C GLY A 15 -9.14 -13.03 3.76
N ILE A 16 -9.68 -11.84 4.01
CA ILE A 16 -10.18 -10.92 2.98
C ILE A 16 -9.11 -9.86 2.73
N LEU A 17 -8.72 -9.70 1.46
CA LEU A 17 -7.86 -8.61 1.03
C LEU A 17 -8.64 -7.29 0.96
N ILE A 18 -8.02 -6.22 1.45
CA ILE A 18 -8.41 -4.82 1.23
C ILE A 18 -7.48 -4.21 0.19
N PRO A 19 -7.96 -3.88 -1.02
CA PRO A 19 -7.15 -3.20 -2.01
C PRO A 19 -6.94 -1.74 -1.61
N ALA A 20 -5.74 -1.22 -1.83
CA ALA A 20 -5.43 0.19 -1.67
C ALA A 20 -4.94 0.76 -3.01
N PHE A 21 -5.56 1.84 -3.47
CA PHE A 21 -5.38 2.36 -4.82
C PHE A 21 -4.77 3.77 -4.78
N ASN A 22 -3.53 3.90 -5.28
CA ASN A 22 -2.84 5.19 -5.33
C ASN A 22 -3.50 6.14 -6.34
N VAL A 23 -3.71 7.38 -5.92
CA VAL A 23 -4.24 8.47 -6.75
C VAL A 23 -3.08 9.22 -7.38
N ALA A 24 -2.59 8.74 -8.52
CA ALA A 24 -1.57 9.46 -9.30
C ALA A 24 -2.12 10.74 -9.94
N TYR A 25 -3.43 10.82 -10.23
CA TYR A 25 -4.08 11.98 -10.81
C TYR A 25 -5.43 12.23 -10.13
N LEU A 26 -5.73 13.48 -9.75
CA LEU A 26 -6.97 13.82 -9.02
C LEU A 26 -8.28 13.26 -9.62
N PRO A 27 -8.50 13.26 -10.96
CA PRO A 27 -9.72 12.69 -11.54
C PRO A 27 -9.95 11.20 -11.23
N MET A 28 -8.90 10.47 -10.83
CA MET A 28 -9.00 9.06 -10.45
C MET A 28 -9.77 8.83 -9.15
N VAL A 29 -9.82 9.82 -8.25
CA VAL A 29 -10.46 9.70 -6.92
C VAL A 29 -11.91 9.24 -7.06
N LYS A 30 -12.72 10.00 -7.81
CA LYS A 30 -14.13 9.66 -8.05
C LYS A 30 -14.28 8.27 -8.67
N THR A 31 -13.42 7.95 -9.63
CA THR A 31 -13.48 6.68 -10.34
C THR A 31 -13.21 5.49 -9.41
N ILE A 32 -12.22 5.61 -8.52
CA ILE A 32 -11.91 4.57 -7.53
C ILE A 32 -13.10 4.38 -6.59
N VAL A 33 -13.64 5.47 -6.04
CA VAL A 33 -14.77 5.42 -5.09
C VAL A 33 -16.01 4.80 -5.73
N ASP A 34 -16.40 5.27 -6.92
CA ASP A 34 -17.57 4.76 -7.62
C ASP A 34 -17.40 3.27 -7.98
N THR A 35 -16.24 2.87 -8.47
CA THR A 35 -16.01 1.48 -8.87
C THR A 35 -16.04 0.53 -7.67
N LEU A 36 -15.45 0.92 -6.53
CA LEU A 36 -15.51 0.14 -5.29
C LEU A 36 -16.95 -0.03 -4.80
N LYS A 37 -17.76 1.04 -4.87
CA LYS A 37 -19.18 1.02 -4.55
C LYS A 37 -19.99 0.10 -5.45
N GLU A 38 -19.81 0.21 -6.77
CA GLU A 38 -20.46 -0.64 -7.77
C GLU A 38 -20.15 -2.13 -7.58
N GLU A 39 -18.88 -2.44 -7.28
CA GLU A 39 -18.40 -3.82 -7.04
C GLU A 39 -18.68 -4.32 -5.61
N ARG A 40 -19.28 -3.47 -4.78
CA ARG A 40 -19.59 -3.75 -3.37
C ARG A 40 -18.37 -4.22 -2.58
N THR A 41 -17.23 -3.58 -2.85
CA THR A 41 -15.92 -3.90 -2.29
C THR A 41 -15.48 -2.77 -1.38
N PHE A 42 -14.98 -3.09 -0.19
CA PHE A 42 -14.32 -2.10 0.65
C PHE A 42 -12.86 -1.93 0.19
N GLY A 43 -12.38 -0.70 0.06
CA GLY A 43 -11.00 -0.41 -0.32
C GLY A 43 -10.49 0.92 0.23
N LEU A 44 -9.18 1.12 0.13
CA LEU A 44 -8.53 2.38 0.49
C LEU A 44 -8.25 3.19 -0.78
N VAL A 45 -8.58 4.48 -0.73
CA VAL A 45 -8.03 5.48 -1.65
C VAL A 45 -6.77 6.00 -0.98
N GLU A 46 -5.63 5.91 -1.65
CA GLU A 46 -4.35 6.30 -1.04
C GLU A 46 -3.57 7.28 -1.90
N VAL A 47 -2.67 8.04 -1.27
CA VAL A 47 -1.78 8.97 -1.96
C VAL A 47 -0.42 8.94 -1.30
N SER A 48 0.61 8.87 -2.14
CA SER A 48 2.01 8.84 -1.74
C SER A 48 2.74 10.13 -2.15
N ARG A 49 3.96 10.32 -1.65
CA ARG A 49 4.82 11.44 -2.05
C ARG A 49 5.11 11.45 -3.56
N PRO A 50 5.45 10.32 -4.23
CA PRO A 50 5.58 10.26 -5.69
C PRO A 50 4.32 10.71 -6.46
N ASP A 51 3.12 10.40 -5.97
CA ASP A 51 1.88 10.84 -6.61
C ASP A 51 1.76 12.38 -6.66
N VAL A 52 2.24 13.04 -5.62
CA VAL A 52 2.26 14.50 -5.48
C VAL A 52 3.40 15.14 -6.26
N GLU A 53 4.61 14.59 -6.16
CA GLU A 53 5.83 15.22 -6.70
C GLU A 53 6.10 14.90 -8.16
N LYS A 54 5.69 13.70 -8.63
CA LYS A 54 6.02 13.20 -9.96
C LYS A 54 4.80 13.11 -10.87
N PHE A 55 3.59 13.13 -10.32
CA PHE A 55 2.34 12.97 -11.06
C PHE A 55 1.35 14.11 -10.78
N GLY A 56 0.06 13.89 -11.06
CA GLY A 56 -0.99 14.90 -11.04
C GLY A 56 -1.85 14.93 -9.77
N ALA A 57 -1.38 14.39 -8.64
CA ALA A 57 -2.13 14.45 -7.37
C ALA A 57 -2.09 15.83 -6.70
N LYS A 58 -1.14 16.70 -7.11
CA LYS A 58 -0.91 18.09 -6.68
C LYS A 58 -0.48 18.26 -5.21
N SER A 59 -1.24 17.74 -4.25
CA SER A 59 -0.93 17.79 -2.82
C SER A 59 -1.80 16.81 -2.03
N PHE A 60 -1.38 16.46 -0.81
CA PHE A 60 -2.21 15.68 0.12
C PHE A 60 -3.56 16.38 0.41
N ALA A 61 -3.55 17.70 0.59
CA ALA A 61 -4.77 18.49 0.77
C ALA A 61 -5.72 18.40 -0.43
N SER A 62 -5.20 18.48 -1.66
CA SER A 62 -6.03 18.37 -2.87
C SER A 62 -6.67 16.99 -3.00
N VAL A 63 -5.94 15.92 -2.67
CA VAL A 63 -6.51 14.56 -2.68
C VAL A 63 -7.56 14.40 -1.59
N ALA A 64 -7.33 14.91 -0.39
CA ALA A 64 -8.32 14.87 0.69
C ALA A 64 -9.60 15.64 0.30
N GLU A 65 -9.47 16.87 -0.21
CA GLU A 65 -10.60 17.68 -0.67
C GLU A 65 -11.40 16.94 -1.75
N GLU A 66 -10.72 16.34 -2.73
CA GLU A 66 -11.36 15.60 -3.80
C GLU A 66 -12.03 14.31 -3.28
N PHE A 67 -11.39 13.61 -2.35
CA PHE A 67 -11.95 12.42 -1.71
C PHE A 67 -13.26 12.74 -1.02
N TYR A 68 -13.30 13.79 -0.19
CA TYR A 68 -14.50 14.14 0.57
C TYR A 68 -15.67 14.62 -0.29
N LYS A 69 -15.46 15.05 -1.55
CA LYS A 69 -16.56 15.33 -2.49
C LYS A 69 -17.33 14.08 -2.89
N TYR A 70 -16.67 12.92 -2.92
CA TYR A 70 -17.23 11.68 -3.45
C TYR A 70 -17.30 10.55 -2.44
N ALA A 71 -16.66 10.69 -1.29
CA ALA A 71 -16.48 9.65 -0.29
C ALA A 71 -17.79 8.95 0.07
N ASP A 72 -17.78 7.62 -0.06
CA ASP A 72 -18.77 6.77 0.55
C ASP A 72 -18.06 5.95 1.62
N LEU A 73 -18.20 6.38 2.88
CA LEU A 73 -17.53 5.75 4.01
C LEU A 73 -18.13 4.38 4.39
N TYR A 74 -19.08 3.84 3.63
CA TYR A 74 -19.37 2.41 3.70
C TYR A 74 -18.36 1.58 2.90
N TYR A 75 -17.86 2.11 1.78
CA TYR A 75 -16.99 1.40 0.83
C TYR A 75 -15.54 1.88 0.84
N THR A 76 -15.26 3.11 1.28
CA THR A 76 -13.94 3.72 1.09
C THR A 76 -13.42 4.47 2.30
N ARG A 77 -12.09 4.50 2.42
CA ARG A 77 -11.34 5.31 3.39
C ARG A 77 -10.13 5.91 2.72
N LEU A 78 -9.67 7.03 3.25
CA LEU A 78 -8.49 7.75 2.76
C LEU A 78 -7.26 7.35 3.60
N HIS A 79 -6.20 6.92 2.92
CA HIS A 79 -4.93 6.50 3.52
C HIS A 79 -3.77 7.36 3.02
N LEU A 80 -2.88 7.76 3.92
CA LEU A 80 -1.62 8.40 3.55
C LEU A 80 -0.58 7.30 3.36
N ASP A 81 -0.11 7.14 2.13
CA ASP A 81 0.80 6.06 1.76
C ASP A 81 2.25 6.53 1.80
N HIS A 82 3.12 5.68 2.35
CA HIS A 82 4.57 5.73 2.20
C HIS A 82 5.19 7.14 2.40
N ILE A 83 5.08 7.72 3.61
CA ILE A 83 5.90 8.87 3.99
C ILE A 83 7.26 8.37 4.48
N PRO A 84 8.35 8.49 3.69
CA PRO A 84 9.65 8.03 4.14
C PRO A 84 10.24 8.95 5.19
N VAL A 85 11.05 8.41 6.10
CA VAL A 85 11.99 9.21 6.90
C VAL A 85 13.20 9.61 6.05
N ILE A 86 13.69 8.68 5.24
CA ILE A 86 14.76 8.87 4.26
C ILE A 86 14.21 8.47 2.89
N ASP A 87 14.28 9.34 1.91
CA ASP A 87 13.73 9.07 0.58
C ASP A 87 14.64 8.25 -0.32
N GLU A 88 14.17 7.99 -1.54
CA GLU A 88 14.87 7.17 -2.53
C GLU A 88 16.21 7.79 -2.97
N ASP A 89 16.36 9.11 -2.82
CA ASP A 89 17.57 9.86 -3.13
C ASP A 89 18.50 10.01 -1.90
N GLY A 90 18.11 9.46 -0.75
CA GLY A 90 18.86 9.49 0.50
C GLY A 90 18.69 10.77 1.31
N ASN A 91 17.69 11.61 0.99
CA ASN A 91 17.41 12.85 1.71
C ASN A 91 16.49 12.59 2.90
N ILE A 92 16.73 13.33 3.99
CA ILE A 92 15.84 13.35 5.15
C ILE A 92 14.59 14.13 4.79
N VAL A 93 13.42 13.52 5.01
CA VAL A 93 12.12 14.14 4.76
C VAL A 93 11.57 14.71 6.06
N ASP A 94 10.89 15.85 5.97
CA ASP A 94 10.09 16.41 7.07
C ASP A 94 8.80 15.60 7.28
N TRP A 95 8.97 14.33 7.64
CA TRP A 95 7.88 13.35 7.73
C TRP A 95 6.88 13.72 8.83
N GLU A 96 7.34 14.30 9.95
CA GLU A 96 6.47 14.68 11.06
C GLU A 96 5.45 15.74 10.65
N ARG A 97 5.89 16.76 9.89
CA ARG A 97 4.98 17.77 9.35
C ARG A 97 3.97 17.16 8.40
N LEU A 98 4.39 16.25 7.51
CA LEU A 98 3.51 15.61 6.53
C LEU A 98 2.47 14.69 7.20
N ILE A 99 2.89 13.90 8.20
CA ILE A 99 1.98 13.07 9.00
C ILE A 99 0.96 13.97 9.72
N LYS A 100 1.42 15.02 10.41
CA LYS A 100 0.55 15.94 11.15
C LYS A 100 -0.45 16.64 10.22
N GLU A 101 0.02 17.16 9.09
CA GLU A 101 -0.81 17.77 8.06
C GLU A 101 -1.92 16.80 7.62
N SER A 102 -1.57 15.54 7.36
CA SER A 102 -2.53 14.52 6.91
C SER A 102 -3.55 14.16 7.99
N LEU A 103 -3.12 14.06 9.25
CA LEU A 103 -4.02 13.87 10.39
C LEU A 103 -4.99 15.05 10.56
N ASP A 104 -4.53 16.28 10.32
CA ASP A 104 -5.35 17.50 10.40
C ASP A 104 -6.30 17.64 9.19
N LEU A 105 -5.93 17.07 8.03
CA LEU A 105 -6.76 16.96 6.82
C LEU A 105 -7.83 15.86 6.90
N GLY A 106 -7.87 15.06 7.96
CA GLY A 106 -8.89 14.03 8.18
C GLY A 106 -8.58 12.65 7.59
N TYR A 107 -7.33 12.37 7.21
CA TYR A 107 -6.95 11.04 6.74
C TYR A 107 -7.36 9.96 7.76
N HIS A 108 -7.89 8.84 7.26
CA HIS A 108 -8.46 7.78 8.08
C HIS A 108 -7.44 6.72 8.50
N SER A 109 -6.25 6.74 7.91
CA SER A 109 -5.06 6.00 8.33
C SER A 109 -3.82 6.66 7.74
N VAL A 110 -2.66 6.49 8.38
CA VAL A 110 -1.39 7.05 7.92
C VAL A 110 -0.29 6.01 7.91
N MET A 111 0.67 6.16 7.01
CA MET A 111 1.85 5.31 6.93
C MET A 111 3.14 6.09 7.15
N ILE A 112 4.04 5.52 7.95
CA ILE A 112 5.44 5.97 8.07
C ILE A 112 6.38 4.88 7.54
N ASP A 113 7.28 5.25 6.63
CA ASP A 113 8.34 4.39 6.12
C ASP A 113 9.69 4.75 6.77
N GLY A 114 10.01 4.05 7.85
CA GLY A 114 11.32 4.08 8.49
C GLY A 114 12.26 2.96 8.02
N SER A 115 11.93 2.24 6.95
CA SER A 115 12.63 1.00 6.53
C SER A 115 14.12 1.17 6.19
N ARG A 116 14.54 2.41 5.88
CA ARG A 116 15.94 2.78 5.60
C ARG A 116 16.75 3.15 6.86
N LEU A 117 16.11 3.20 8.03
CA LEU A 117 16.76 3.44 9.31
C LEU A 117 17.21 2.13 9.98
N PRO A 118 18.17 2.20 10.90
CA PRO A 118 18.36 1.14 11.90
C PRO A 118 17.05 0.82 12.63
N LEU A 119 16.91 -0.42 13.10
CA LEU A 119 15.67 -0.91 13.71
C LEU A 119 15.20 -0.03 14.87
N GLU A 120 16.11 0.37 15.76
CA GLU A 120 15.83 1.18 16.94
C GLU A 120 15.29 2.57 16.56
N GLU A 121 15.85 3.17 15.50
CA GLU A 121 15.41 4.48 14.99
C GLU A 121 14.06 4.38 14.28
N ASN A 122 13.82 3.31 13.51
CA ASN A 122 12.52 3.04 12.90
C ASN A 122 11.42 2.82 13.97
N ILE A 123 11.75 2.09 15.04
CA ILE A 123 10.84 1.95 16.19
C ILE A 123 10.54 3.32 16.80
N ALA A 124 11.56 4.15 17.04
CA ALA A 124 11.38 5.47 17.65
C ALA A 124 10.50 6.40 16.80
N CYS A 125 10.72 6.50 15.49
CA CYS A 125 9.87 7.35 14.63
C CYS A 125 8.45 6.80 14.52
N THR A 126 8.29 5.47 14.41
CA THR A 126 6.97 4.85 14.32
C THR A 126 6.15 5.06 15.60
N LYS A 127 6.78 4.94 16.79
CA LYS A 127 6.12 5.26 18.07
C LYS A 127 5.62 6.69 18.11
N LYS A 128 6.41 7.64 17.61
CA LYS A 128 6.00 9.05 17.55
C LYS A 128 4.77 9.25 16.66
N VAL A 129 4.68 8.54 15.52
CA VAL A 129 3.49 8.58 14.66
C VAL A 129 2.28 7.95 15.34
N VAL A 130 2.47 6.81 16.01
CA VAL A 130 1.44 6.14 16.83
C VAL A 130 0.91 7.08 17.93
N GLU A 131 1.78 7.77 18.65
CA GLU A 131 1.43 8.75 19.69
C GLU A 131 0.62 9.94 19.14
N MET A 132 0.85 10.34 17.88
CA MET A 132 0.07 11.40 17.23
C MET A 132 -1.29 10.92 16.72
N ALA A 133 -1.37 9.68 16.21
CA ALA A 133 -2.53 9.17 15.47
C ALA A 133 -3.56 8.44 16.36
N HIS A 134 -3.10 7.63 17.32
CA HIS A 134 -3.97 6.80 18.17
C HIS A 134 -4.96 7.60 19.03
N PRO A 135 -4.61 8.78 19.62
CA PRO A 135 -5.59 9.60 20.33
C PRO A 135 -6.75 10.09 19.47
N ARG A 136 -6.60 10.05 18.14
CA ARG A 136 -7.63 10.41 17.14
C ARG A 136 -8.35 9.18 16.58
N ASN A 137 -8.07 7.97 17.09
CA ASN A 137 -8.51 6.67 16.55
C ASN A 137 -8.06 6.42 15.11
N ILE A 138 -6.95 7.02 14.68
CA ILE A 138 -6.39 6.84 13.34
C ILE A 138 -5.31 5.77 13.41
N PRO A 139 -5.46 4.62 12.71
CA PRO A 139 -4.48 3.57 12.71
C PRO A 139 -3.25 3.93 11.87
N VAL A 140 -2.12 3.32 12.25
CA VAL A 140 -0.82 3.53 11.65
C VAL A 140 -0.37 2.26 10.93
N GLU A 141 0.08 2.42 9.69
CA GLU A 141 0.88 1.44 8.96
C GLU A 141 2.36 1.81 9.09
N ALA A 142 3.24 0.83 9.24
CA ALA A 142 4.68 1.04 9.16
C ALA A 142 5.36 -0.03 8.34
N GLU A 143 6.56 0.28 7.85
CA GLU A 143 7.34 -0.62 7.00
C GLU A 143 8.55 -1.18 7.73
N LEU A 144 8.75 -2.49 7.60
CA LEU A 144 9.93 -3.19 8.09
C LEU A 144 10.46 -4.17 7.06
N GLY A 145 11.77 -4.14 6.86
CA GLY A 145 12.47 -4.88 5.81
C GLY A 145 13.07 -3.90 4.82
N ALA A 146 14.21 -4.26 4.20
CA ALA A 146 14.84 -3.37 3.25
C ALA A 146 14.18 -3.54 1.88
N VAL A 147 13.63 -2.45 1.34
CA VAL A 147 13.35 -2.38 -0.10
C VAL A 147 14.68 -2.38 -0.84
N PHE A 148 15.19 -3.57 -1.16
CA PHE A 148 16.38 -3.73 -1.99
C PHE A 148 16.12 -3.12 -3.38
N GLY A 149 16.96 -2.14 -3.74
CA GLY A 149 16.77 -1.29 -4.92
C GLY A 149 17.47 0.06 -4.83
N HIS A 150 17.91 0.46 -3.64
CA HIS A 150 18.50 1.79 -3.37
C HIS A 150 19.99 1.74 -2.97
N GLU A 151 20.59 0.55 -2.86
CA GLU A 151 22.04 0.43 -2.64
C GLU A 151 22.81 0.87 -3.91
N LYS A 152 23.94 1.56 -3.74
CA LYS A 152 24.83 1.91 -4.87
C LYS A 152 25.45 0.64 -5.45
N GLY A 153 24.97 0.21 -6.61
CA GLY A 153 25.54 -0.91 -7.37
C GLY A 153 24.46 -1.71 -8.10
N PRO A 154 24.85 -2.63 -9.00
CA PRO A 154 23.90 -3.56 -9.58
C PRO A 154 23.33 -4.46 -8.48
N LEU A 155 22.00 -4.59 -8.42
CA LEU A 155 21.38 -5.59 -7.57
C LEU A 155 21.88 -6.99 -7.95
N PRO A 156 22.11 -7.88 -6.98
CA PRO A 156 22.31 -9.30 -7.27
C PRO A 156 21.10 -9.85 -8.05
N PRO A 157 21.28 -10.93 -8.83
CA PRO A 157 20.18 -11.59 -9.53
C PRO A 157 19.02 -11.90 -8.56
N TYR A 158 17.78 -11.73 -9.04
CA TYR A 158 16.58 -11.92 -8.20
C TYR A 158 16.57 -13.26 -7.43
N GLU A 159 16.94 -14.35 -8.10
CA GLU A 159 16.98 -15.68 -7.47
C GLU A 159 18.03 -15.77 -6.34
N GLU A 160 19.13 -15.02 -6.41
CA GLU A 160 20.12 -14.96 -5.33
C GLU A 160 19.56 -14.21 -4.12
N LEU A 161 18.94 -13.05 -4.34
CA LEU A 161 18.27 -12.28 -3.28
C LEU A 161 17.16 -13.10 -2.62
N PHE A 162 16.35 -13.78 -3.42
CA PHE A 162 15.25 -14.60 -2.92
C PHE A 162 15.75 -15.79 -2.09
N ASN A 163 16.73 -16.55 -2.59
CA ASN A 163 17.25 -17.72 -1.89
C ASN A 163 18.02 -17.37 -0.60
N SER A 164 18.73 -16.24 -0.61
CA SER A 164 19.43 -15.74 0.59
C SER A 164 18.48 -15.03 1.57
N LYS A 165 17.24 -14.73 1.16
CA LYS A 165 16.30 -13.87 1.88
C LYS A 165 16.85 -12.49 2.22
N LYS A 166 17.87 -12.04 1.48
CA LYS A 166 18.47 -10.72 1.68
C LYS A 166 17.40 -9.67 1.37
N GLY A 167 17.11 -8.81 2.35
CA GLY A 167 16.07 -7.79 2.24
C GLY A 167 14.72 -8.17 2.81
N PHE A 168 14.50 -9.45 3.14
CA PHE A 168 13.24 -9.86 3.72
C PHE A 168 13.12 -9.28 5.13
N THR A 169 11.89 -9.04 5.55
CA THR A 169 11.59 -8.68 6.94
C THR A 169 12.03 -9.82 7.86
N SER A 170 12.91 -9.53 8.82
CA SER A 170 13.32 -10.51 9.84
C SER A 170 12.14 -10.85 10.76
N ILE A 171 11.99 -12.14 11.10
CA ILE A 171 10.95 -12.62 12.04
C ILE A 171 11.14 -11.99 13.42
N GLU A 172 12.37 -12.03 13.93
CA GLU A 172 12.73 -11.46 15.25
C GLU A 172 12.51 -9.95 15.27
N SER A 173 12.95 -9.24 14.22
CA SER A 173 12.76 -7.79 14.14
C SER A 173 11.27 -7.43 14.04
N ALA A 174 10.46 -8.20 13.33
CA ALA A 174 9.01 -7.95 13.23
C ALA A 174 8.30 -8.12 14.57
N GLU A 175 8.66 -9.15 15.35
CA GLU A 175 8.12 -9.38 16.69
C GLU A 175 8.44 -8.21 17.63
N ILE A 176 9.72 -7.80 17.67
CA ILE A 176 10.18 -6.65 18.46
C ILE A 176 9.46 -5.38 17.98
N PHE A 177 9.45 -5.14 16.68
CA PHE A 177 8.90 -3.92 16.10
C PHE A 177 7.43 -3.72 16.46
N VAL A 178 6.58 -4.74 16.26
CA VAL A 178 5.15 -4.63 16.59
C VAL A 178 4.94 -4.44 18.10
N ARG A 179 5.69 -5.15 18.93
CA ARG A 179 5.60 -5.03 20.40
C ARG A 179 5.97 -3.63 20.88
N GLU A 180 7.08 -3.08 20.39
CA GLU A 180 7.60 -1.79 20.85
C GLU A 180 6.84 -0.59 20.27
N THR A 181 6.31 -0.72 19.05
CA THR A 181 5.61 0.38 18.35
C THR A 181 4.10 0.39 18.59
N ASN A 182 3.50 -0.78 18.82
CA ASN A 182 2.04 -0.96 18.78
C ASN A 182 1.40 -0.47 17.46
N VAL A 183 2.12 -0.61 16.34
CA VAL A 183 1.58 -0.32 15.00
C VAL A 183 0.36 -1.19 14.68
N ASP A 184 -0.57 -0.66 13.89
CA ASP A 184 -1.81 -1.38 13.55
C ASP A 184 -1.57 -2.39 12.43
N TRP A 185 -0.84 -2.00 11.38
CA TRP A 185 -0.51 -2.87 10.23
C TRP A 185 0.98 -2.81 9.91
N LEU A 186 1.53 -3.92 9.41
CA LEU A 186 2.96 -4.01 9.08
C LEU A 186 3.16 -4.35 7.61
N SER A 187 3.84 -3.45 6.90
CA SER A 187 4.32 -3.67 5.54
C SER A 187 5.61 -4.49 5.58
N VAL A 188 5.61 -5.60 4.85
CA VAL A 188 6.67 -6.61 4.91
C VAL A 188 7.26 -6.91 3.55
N ALA A 189 8.55 -7.20 3.53
CA ALA A 189 9.30 -7.71 2.40
C ALA A 189 9.42 -9.23 2.49
N ILE A 190 8.83 -9.94 1.52
CA ILE A 190 8.82 -11.42 1.47
C ILE A 190 9.22 -11.95 0.08
N GLY A 191 9.98 -11.16 -0.67
CA GLY A 191 10.44 -11.48 -2.02
C GLY A 191 9.78 -10.65 -3.14
N ASN A 192 8.82 -9.79 -2.79
CA ASN A 192 8.35 -8.72 -3.66
C ASN A 192 9.47 -7.69 -3.90
N ILE A 193 9.50 -7.12 -5.10
CA ILE A 193 10.44 -6.07 -5.48
C ILE A 193 9.64 -4.78 -5.66
N HIS A 194 10.01 -3.74 -4.92
CA HIS A 194 9.38 -2.42 -5.07
C HIS A 194 10.18 -1.56 -6.04
N GLY A 195 9.51 -0.90 -7.00
CA GLY A 195 9.93 0.33 -7.70
C GLY A 195 11.23 0.37 -8.54
N ALA A 196 12.33 -0.23 -8.09
CA ALA A 196 13.68 0.04 -8.58
C ALA A 196 14.08 -0.67 -9.88
N ILE A 197 13.34 -1.69 -10.34
CA ILE A 197 13.65 -2.39 -11.59
C ILE A 197 13.00 -1.69 -12.81
N SER A 198 12.16 -0.67 -12.61
CA SER A 198 11.46 0.01 -13.70
C SER A 198 12.35 0.86 -14.62
N GLY A 199 13.59 1.17 -14.21
CA GLY A 199 14.53 1.96 -15.01
C GLY A 199 15.45 1.16 -15.95
N VAL A 200 15.81 -0.08 -15.60
CA VAL A 200 16.90 -0.83 -16.27
C VAL A 200 16.40 -1.88 -17.26
N ALA A 201 15.09 -2.16 -17.27
CA ALA A 201 14.52 -3.27 -18.04
C ALA A 201 13.26 -2.85 -18.80
N LYS A 202 13.33 -1.82 -19.67
CA LYS A 202 12.25 -1.55 -20.63
C LYS A 202 12.13 -2.64 -21.70
N ASP A 203 13.21 -3.39 -21.95
CA ASP A 203 13.29 -4.44 -22.99
C ASP A 203 13.66 -5.84 -22.46
N GLN A 204 13.69 -6.06 -21.14
CA GLN A 204 13.97 -7.38 -20.56
C GLN A 204 12.69 -8.02 -20.01
N LYS A 205 12.60 -9.35 -20.14
CA LYS A 205 11.49 -10.19 -19.65
C LYS A 205 11.15 -9.79 -18.22
N LYS A 206 9.92 -9.29 -17.98
CA LYS A 206 9.44 -8.93 -16.63
C LYS A 206 9.78 -10.07 -15.67
N ILE A 207 10.61 -9.79 -14.67
CA ILE A 207 10.92 -10.74 -13.61
C ILE A 207 9.59 -11.10 -12.95
N SER A 208 9.26 -12.38 -12.98
CA SER A 208 8.05 -12.88 -12.35
C SER A 208 8.38 -13.16 -10.89
N ALA A 209 8.14 -12.16 -10.03
CA ALA A 209 8.48 -12.25 -8.62
C ALA A 209 7.67 -13.36 -7.93
N LYS A 210 8.35 -14.10 -7.07
CA LYS A 210 7.82 -15.10 -6.13
C LYS A 210 7.64 -14.45 -4.76
N LEU A 211 6.83 -15.07 -3.92
CA LEU A 211 6.70 -14.73 -2.51
C LEU A 211 7.05 -15.94 -1.65
N ASP A 212 7.80 -15.74 -0.58
CA ASP A 212 8.07 -16.80 0.39
C ASP A 212 6.91 -16.91 1.38
N ILE A 213 5.98 -17.82 1.08
CA ILE A 213 4.76 -18.03 1.85
C ILE A 213 5.05 -18.63 3.22
N GLU A 214 6.07 -19.48 3.36
CA GLU A 214 6.45 -20.04 4.66
C GLU A 214 7.04 -18.97 5.57
N HIS A 215 7.79 -18.02 5.00
CA HIS A 215 8.26 -16.85 5.72
C HIS A 215 7.12 -15.93 6.14
N LEU A 216 6.15 -15.69 5.25
CA LEU A 216 4.95 -14.91 5.54
C LEU A 216 4.13 -15.51 6.70
N LYS A 217 3.96 -16.84 6.74
CA LYS A 217 3.26 -17.51 7.85
C LYS A 217 3.92 -17.23 9.20
N LYS A 218 5.26 -17.32 9.25
CA LYS A 218 6.04 -17.00 10.46
C LYS A 218 5.89 -15.54 10.86
N LEU A 219 5.91 -14.61 9.89
CA LEU A 219 5.66 -13.19 10.16
C LEU A 219 4.25 -12.99 10.75
N LYS A 220 3.23 -13.62 10.18
CA LYS A 220 1.85 -13.54 10.69
C LYS A 220 1.76 -14.06 12.13
N GLU A 221 2.42 -15.17 12.43
CA GLU A 221 2.44 -15.78 13.77
C GLU A 221 3.07 -14.87 14.82
N VAL A 222 4.21 -14.25 14.54
CA VAL A 222 4.90 -13.43 15.55
C VAL A 222 4.34 -12.01 15.65
N THR A 223 3.79 -11.46 14.56
CA THR A 223 3.25 -10.09 14.56
C THR A 223 1.83 -10.04 15.11
N GLN A 224 1.00 -11.04 14.82
CA GLN A 224 -0.45 -11.02 15.13
C GLN A 224 -1.14 -9.73 14.63
N ARG A 225 -0.70 -9.20 13.49
CA ARG A 225 -1.26 -8.00 12.84
C ARG A 225 -1.65 -8.28 11.38
N PRO A 226 -2.55 -7.48 10.79
CA PRO A 226 -2.70 -7.39 9.35
C PRO A 226 -1.34 -7.09 8.69
N LEU A 227 -0.94 -7.92 7.72
CA LEU A 227 0.29 -7.71 6.95
C LEU A 227 -0.04 -7.06 5.61
N VAL A 228 0.84 -6.17 5.16
CA VAL A 228 0.66 -5.39 3.94
C VAL A 228 1.74 -5.76 2.93
N LEU A 229 1.33 -5.94 1.68
CA LEU A 229 2.23 -6.19 0.57
C LEU A 229 2.30 -4.97 -0.33
N HIS A 230 3.46 -4.32 -0.31
CA HIS A 230 3.78 -3.22 -1.19
C HIS A 230 4.17 -3.72 -2.58
N GLY A 231 3.46 -3.28 -3.62
CA GLY A 231 3.80 -3.59 -5.02
C GLY A 231 3.37 -4.99 -5.50
N GLY A 232 2.08 -5.16 -5.79
CA GLY A 232 1.53 -6.41 -6.35
C GLY A 232 1.91 -6.69 -7.82
N SER A 233 2.29 -5.64 -8.57
CA SER A 233 2.44 -5.73 -10.02
C SER A 233 3.65 -6.59 -10.43
N GLY A 234 3.42 -7.57 -11.30
CA GLY A 234 4.47 -8.48 -11.79
C GLY A 234 4.73 -9.70 -10.90
N ILE A 235 4.04 -9.81 -9.76
CA ILE A 235 4.00 -11.02 -8.96
C ILE A 235 3.06 -12.03 -9.63
N ARG A 236 3.45 -13.30 -9.62
CA ARG A 236 2.60 -14.40 -10.12
C ARG A 236 1.31 -14.49 -9.31
N ILE A 237 0.20 -14.64 -10.01
CA ILE A 237 -1.13 -14.67 -9.37
C ILE A 237 -1.27 -15.79 -8.34
N GLU A 238 -0.66 -16.95 -8.57
CA GLU A 238 -0.68 -18.05 -7.60
C GLU A 238 -0.03 -17.66 -6.27
N TYR A 239 1.02 -16.85 -6.28
CA TYR A 239 1.66 -16.37 -5.06
C TYR A 239 0.84 -15.28 -4.38
N LEU A 240 0.17 -14.41 -5.13
CA LEU A 240 -0.73 -13.40 -4.55
C LEU A 240 -1.89 -14.06 -3.79
N ARG A 241 -2.53 -15.08 -4.38
CA ARG A 241 -3.61 -15.83 -3.70
C ARG A 241 -3.13 -16.50 -2.42
N LEU A 242 -2.00 -17.23 -2.51
CA LEU A 242 -1.40 -17.86 -1.33
C LEU A 242 -1.01 -16.81 -0.27
N ALA A 243 -0.52 -15.64 -0.67
CA ALA A 243 -0.14 -14.60 0.28
C ALA A 243 -1.36 -14.03 1.02
N ILE A 244 -2.49 -13.82 0.31
CA ILE A 244 -3.75 -13.37 0.91
C ILE A 244 -4.26 -14.40 1.93
N GLU A 245 -4.28 -15.67 1.56
CA GLU A 245 -4.67 -16.77 2.47
C GLU A 245 -3.79 -16.86 3.73
N ASN A 246 -2.52 -16.45 3.61
CA ASN A 246 -1.52 -16.60 4.66
C ASN A 246 -1.16 -15.32 5.41
N GLY A 247 -1.93 -14.23 5.26
CA GLY A 247 -1.83 -13.06 6.15
C GLY A 247 -1.78 -11.70 5.47
N ILE A 248 -1.55 -11.62 4.16
CA ILE A 248 -1.63 -10.36 3.44
C ILE A 248 -3.07 -9.88 3.42
N THR A 249 -3.29 -8.74 4.07
CA THR A 249 -4.60 -8.12 4.27
C THR A 249 -4.75 -6.83 3.46
N LYS A 250 -3.64 -6.17 3.11
CA LYS A 250 -3.64 -5.00 2.22
C LYS A 250 -2.61 -5.17 1.11
N ILE A 251 -2.95 -4.73 -0.09
CA ILE A 251 -2.04 -4.62 -1.23
C ILE A 251 -2.15 -3.21 -1.80
N ASN A 252 -1.02 -2.54 -1.96
CA ASN A 252 -0.95 -1.24 -2.62
C ASN A 252 -0.93 -1.42 -4.14
N ILE A 253 -1.75 -0.63 -4.84
CA ILE A 253 -2.01 -0.73 -6.28
C ILE A 253 -1.98 0.68 -6.88
N GLY A 254 -0.79 1.12 -7.29
CA GLY A 254 -0.63 2.39 -8.02
C GLY A 254 -0.35 2.21 -9.51
N THR A 255 0.68 1.42 -9.85
CA THR A 255 1.23 1.37 -11.21
C THR A 255 0.21 0.90 -12.26
N GLU A 256 -0.61 -0.10 -11.96
CA GLU A 256 -1.56 -0.66 -12.92
C GLU A 256 -2.68 0.31 -13.29
N ILE A 257 -3.24 1.01 -12.29
CA ILE A 257 -4.31 1.98 -12.52
C ILE A 257 -3.77 3.29 -13.11
N ARG A 258 -2.56 3.72 -12.72
CA ARG A 258 -1.88 4.87 -13.35
C ARG A 258 -1.61 4.60 -14.83
N GLN A 259 -1.04 3.44 -15.17
CA GLN A 259 -0.76 3.08 -16.57
C GLN A 259 -2.05 2.97 -17.38
N ALA A 260 -3.14 2.46 -16.80
CA ALA A 260 -4.45 2.44 -17.46
C ALA A 260 -4.95 3.86 -17.76
N TYR A 261 -4.80 4.79 -16.82
CA TYR A 261 -5.16 6.20 -16.99
C TYR A 261 -4.32 6.88 -18.09
N GLU A 262 -2.99 6.79 -18.00
CA GLU A 262 -2.07 7.43 -18.95
C GLU A 262 -2.22 6.88 -20.37
N LYS A 263 -2.42 5.57 -20.51
CA LYS A 263 -2.73 4.94 -21.79
C LYS A 263 -4.07 5.44 -22.34
N GLY A 264 -5.08 5.56 -21.49
CA GLY A 264 -6.38 6.10 -21.86
C GLY A 264 -6.29 7.52 -22.38
N LEU A 265 -5.56 8.41 -21.70
CA LEU A 265 -5.32 9.79 -22.18
C LEU A 265 -4.65 9.79 -23.56
N LYS A 266 -3.60 8.98 -23.73
CA LYS A 266 -2.87 8.91 -25.01
C LYS A 266 -3.73 8.39 -26.17
N GLU A 267 -4.62 7.43 -25.92
CA GLU A 267 -5.47 6.83 -26.95
C GLU A 267 -6.66 7.71 -27.35
N SER A 268 -7.05 8.67 -26.51
CA SER A 268 -8.27 9.46 -26.66
C SER A 268 -8.03 10.95 -26.80
N ASP A 269 -6.81 11.35 -27.16
CA ASP A 269 -6.39 12.75 -27.28
C ASP A 269 -6.68 13.57 -26.01
N ASN A 270 -6.26 13.03 -24.86
CA ASN A 270 -6.41 13.60 -23.52
C ASN A 270 -7.85 13.70 -22.98
N ASP A 271 -8.77 12.85 -23.45
CA ASP A 271 -10.10 12.71 -22.81
C ASP A 271 -9.98 12.03 -21.43
N ILE A 272 -10.14 12.85 -20.38
CA ILE A 272 -10.14 12.40 -18.97
C ILE A 272 -11.24 11.38 -18.71
N SER A 273 -12.42 11.53 -19.29
CA SER A 273 -13.55 10.61 -19.10
C SER A 273 -13.21 9.23 -19.64
N PHE A 274 -12.59 9.16 -20.83
CA PHE A 274 -12.11 7.91 -21.39
C PHE A 274 -11.00 7.27 -20.55
N ALA A 275 -10.04 8.06 -20.07
CA ALA A 275 -8.98 7.59 -19.18
C ALA A 275 -9.54 7.02 -17.86
N CYS A 276 -10.50 7.70 -17.24
CA CYS A 276 -11.20 7.21 -16.05
C CYS A 276 -11.96 5.89 -16.32
N LYS A 277 -12.59 5.72 -17.48
CA LYS A 277 -13.22 4.43 -17.85
C LYS A 277 -12.21 3.30 -17.93
N ARG A 278 -10.99 3.55 -18.44
CA ARG A 278 -9.89 2.56 -18.45
C ARG A 278 -9.47 2.18 -17.03
N VAL A 279 -9.38 3.16 -16.12
CA VAL A 279 -9.10 2.92 -14.69
C VAL A 279 -10.17 2.05 -14.06
N ALA A 280 -11.46 2.39 -14.24
CA ALA A 280 -12.56 1.60 -13.70
C ALA A 280 -12.53 0.15 -14.21
N TYR A 281 -12.26 -0.07 -15.50
CA TYR A 281 -12.10 -1.41 -16.05
C TYR A 281 -10.95 -2.18 -15.37
N LYS A 282 -9.79 -1.54 -15.19
CA LYS A 282 -8.65 -2.18 -14.52
C LYS A 282 -8.93 -2.50 -13.06
N ILE A 283 -9.63 -1.62 -12.32
CA ILE A 283 -10.04 -1.87 -10.94
C ILE A 283 -10.95 -3.10 -10.86
N ARG A 284 -11.94 -3.25 -11.77
CA ARG A 284 -12.81 -4.43 -11.81
C ARG A 284 -12.03 -5.71 -12.08
N GLU A 285 -11.10 -5.68 -13.04
CA GLU A 285 -10.23 -6.81 -13.33
C GLU A 285 -9.43 -7.26 -12.09
N LEU A 286 -8.89 -6.30 -11.33
CA LEU A 286 -8.16 -6.57 -10.09
C LEU A 286 -9.07 -7.10 -8.97
N ILE A 287 -10.27 -6.55 -8.84
CA ILE A 287 -11.28 -7.03 -7.88
C ILE A 287 -11.65 -8.49 -8.16
N ASP A 288 -11.86 -8.86 -9.42
CA ASP A 288 -12.13 -10.24 -9.83
C ASP A 288 -10.90 -11.13 -9.63
N LEU A 289 -9.70 -10.63 -9.98
CA LEU A 289 -8.44 -11.35 -9.82
C LEU A 289 -8.19 -11.76 -8.36
N TYR A 290 -8.44 -10.84 -7.43
CA TYR A 290 -8.27 -11.05 -5.98
C TYR A 290 -9.49 -11.70 -5.32
N GLY A 291 -10.61 -11.87 -6.03
CA GLY A 291 -11.82 -12.49 -5.49
C GLY A 291 -12.47 -11.67 -4.36
N ILE A 292 -12.37 -10.34 -4.43
CA ILE A 292 -12.80 -9.42 -3.36
C ILE A 292 -14.14 -8.71 -3.65
N LYS A 293 -14.80 -9.06 -4.76
CA LYS A 293 -16.15 -8.57 -5.08
C LYS A 293 -17.14 -8.91 -3.97
N ASN A 294 -18.03 -7.98 -3.62
CA ASN A 294 -18.99 -8.11 -2.50
C ASN A 294 -18.35 -8.29 -1.10
N SER A 295 -17.04 -8.06 -0.95
CA SER A 295 -16.34 -8.23 0.33
C SER A 295 -16.91 -7.37 1.46
N VAL A 296 -17.54 -6.24 1.14
CA VAL A 296 -18.12 -5.33 2.15
C VAL A 296 -19.17 -6.03 3.02
N GLU A 297 -19.94 -6.98 2.46
CA GLU A 297 -20.99 -7.69 3.20
C GLU A 297 -20.41 -8.53 4.34
N LYS A 298 -19.28 -9.20 4.07
CA LYS A 298 -18.54 -9.99 5.06
C LYS A 298 -17.87 -9.10 6.10
N LEU A 299 -17.34 -7.95 5.69
CA LEU A 299 -16.67 -7.01 6.60
C LEU A 299 -17.67 -6.33 7.55
N TYR A 300 -18.88 -6.04 7.07
CA TYR A 300 -19.91 -5.38 7.88
C TYR A 300 -20.88 -6.32 8.60
N SER A 301 -20.86 -7.63 8.32
CA SER A 301 -21.65 -8.60 9.09
C SER A 301 -21.40 -8.49 10.60
N SER A 302 -22.40 -8.88 11.39
CA SER A 302 -22.25 -9.09 12.82
C SER A 302 -21.29 -10.24 13.11
#